data_AF-A0A1I8GRJ1-F1
#
_entry.id   AF-A0A1I8GRJ1-F1
#
_cell.length_a   1.000
_cell.length_b   1.000
_cell.length_c   1.000
_cell.angle_alpha   90.00
_cell.angle_beta   90.00
_cell.angle_gamma   90.00
#
_symmetry.space_group_name_H-M   'P 1'
#
loop_
_entity.id
_entity.type
_entity.pdbx_description
1 polymer ?
#
loop_
_entity_poly.entity_id
_entity_poly.type
_entity_poly.pdbx_seq_one_letter_code
_entity_poly.pdbx_strand_id
1 'polypeptide(L)'
;MSLSRNLDCNFDLDQEVQQHGILSIRGDIPTKWQKRFCIVKDSFLLIFKDDEAARIKKSSYFNIKSLMRMIISCDSRSQQLSWIRVFSDAARLTRCNFQISEQLITTLESQGLEKISLSEKYKKLFENESIKRQNKEEEASKLLSDFDQLRLEKQSIESELREIEAELATVRGASASELAVVEEEMEAEASAGEIVKEEDNEKTEAEHEAEAEDDSATVAKEEADAARKALASQLESERAAFSRQAAELAASLASLAEEQRARRTAEA
;
A
#
# COMPACT_ATOMS: atom_id res chain seq x y z
N MET A 1 -20.79 -11.28 6.68
CA MET A 1 -20.40 -12.70 6.67
C MET A 1 -21.65 -13.53 6.44
N SER A 2 -21.87 -13.99 5.21
CA SER A 2 -22.96 -14.92 4.90
C SER A 2 -22.37 -16.31 4.78
N LEU A 3 -22.54 -17.13 5.83
CA LEU A 3 -22.46 -18.57 5.64
C LEU A 3 -23.50 -18.93 4.58
N SER A 4 -23.09 -19.72 3.58
CA SER A 4 -23.94 -20.16 2.49
C SER A 4 -25.27 -20.67 3.05
N ARG A 5 -26.38 -20.02 2.69
CA ARG A 5 -27.74 -20.29 3.18
C ARG A 5 -28.32 -21.65 2.72
N ASN A 6 -27.47 -22.58 2.28
CA ASN A 6 -27.85 -23.89 1.75
C ASN A 6 -27.92 -25.00 2.81
N LEU A 7 -27.97 -24.63 4.08
CA LEU A 7 -28.12 -25.56 5.19
C LEU A 7 -29.46 -25.27 5.86
N ASP A 8 -30.45 -26.15 5.64
CA ASP A 8 -31.76 -26.20 6.32
C ASP A 8 -31.61 -26.56 7.82
N CYS A 9 -30.58 -26.03 8.48
CA CYS A 9 -30.18 -26.38 9.84
C CYS A 9 -30.33 -25.13 10.68
N ASN A 10 -31.50 -24.96 11.28
CA ASN A 10 -31.69 -23.93 12.29
C ASN A 10 -30.96 -24.39 13.57
N PHE A 11 -29.77 -23.83 13.82
CA PHE A 11 -29.00 -24.11 15.03
C PHE A 11 -29.48 -23.16 16.14
N ASP A 12 -30.23 -23.70 17.09
CA ASP A 12 -30.74 -22.96 18.25
C ASP A 12 -29.96 -23.37 19.51
N LEU A 13 -29.26 -22.41 20.12
CA LEU A 13 -28.48 -22.63 21.34
C LEU A 13 -29.36 -22.88 22.57
N ASP A 14 -30.62 -22.44 22.52
CA ASP A 14 -31.58 -22.54 23.61
C ASP A 14 -32.52 -23.73 23.46
N GLN A 15 -32.20 -24.66 22.54
CA GLN A 15 -33.05 -25.80 22.27
C GLN A 15 -33.28 -26.62 23.56
N GLU A 16 -34.56 -26.75 23.94
CA GLU A 16 -34.97 -27.52 25.10
C GLU A 16 -34.70 -29.02 24.90
N VAL A 17 -34.83 -29.80 25.98
CA VAL A 17 -34.68 -31.26 25.94
C VAL A 17 -35.64 -31.86 24.92
N GLN A 18 -35.10 -32.55 23.91
CA GLN A 18 -35.88 -33.15 22.82
C GLN A 18 -36.74 -34.32 23.32
N GLN A 19 -36.17 -35.18 24.16
CA GLN A 19 -36.90 -36.30 24.76
C GLN A 19 -36.23 -36.79 26.05
N HIS A 20 -37.03 -37.24 27.01
CA HIS A 20 -36.53 -37.91 28.21
C HIS A 20 -37.43 -39.08 28.64
N GLY A 21 -36.87 -40.07 29.32
CA GLY A 21 -37.64 -41.21 29.84
C GLY A 21 -36.78 -42.34 30.39
N ILE A 22 -37.44 -43.33 31.00
CA ILE A 22 -36.77 -44.55 31.47
C ILE A 22 -36.69 -45.53 30.31
N LEU A 23 -35.49 -46.06 30.06
CA LEU A 23 -35.22 -47.06 29.03
C LEU A 23 -34.42 -48.21 29.60
N SER A 24 -34.64 -49.41 29.08
CA SER A 24 -33.79 -50.56 29.36
C SER A 24 -32.63 -50.56 28.37
N ILE A 25 -31.41 -50.37 28.86
CA ILE A 25 -30.21 -50.24 28.04
C ILE A 25 -29.23 -51.37 28.36
N ARG A 26 -28.60 -51.91 27.32
CA ARG A 26 -27.48 -52.86 27.39
C ARG A 26 -26.36 -52.37 26.49
N GLY A 27 -25.17 -52.19 27.02
CA GLY A 27 -23.99 -51.81 26.24
C GLY A 27 -23.01 -52.98 26.05
N ASP A 28 -21.90 -52.71 25.36
CA ASP A 28 -20.75 -53.61 25.39
C ASP A 28 -20.20 -53.74 26.83
N ILE A 29 -20.21 -52.62 27.58
CA ILE A 29 -19.97 -52.57 29.02
C ILE A 29 -20.96 -51.57 29.63
N PRO A 30 -22.03 -52.00 30.34
CA PRO A 30 -22.29 -53.33 30.90
C PRO A 30 -23.11 -54.26 29.97
N THR A 31 -22.73 -55.55 29.97
CA THR A 31 -23.36 -56.61 29.17
C THR A 31 -24.75 -57.03 29.66
N LYS A 32 -25.18 -56.58 30.84
CA LYS A 32 -26.52 -56.87 31.41
C LYS A 32 -27.48 -55.71 31.12
N TRP A 33 -28.75 -56.04 30.95
CA TRP A 33 -29.82 -55.04 30.83
C TRP A 33 -29.95 -54.24 32.13
N GLN A 34 -30.06 -52.92 32.00
CA GLN A 34 -30.23 -52.00 33.12
C GLN A 34 -31.29 -50.96 32.77
N LYS A 35 -32.20 -50.69 33.71
CA LYS A 35 -33.11 -49.55 33.61
C LYS A 35 -32.35 -48.27 33.95
N ARG A 36 -32.42 -47.29 33.06
CA ARG A 36 -31.70 -46.02 33.15
C ARG A 36 -32.60 -44.88 32.72
N PHE A 37 -32.46 -43.75 33.39
CA PHE A 37 -33.11 -42.51 32.97
C PHE A 37 -32.26 -41.88 31.86
N CYS A 38 -32.89 -41.61 30.73
CA CYS A 38 -32.23 -41.16 29.50
C CYS A 38 -32.78 -39.81 29.08
N ILE A 39 -31.89 -38.93 28.65
CA ILE A 39 -32.23 -37.61 28.12
C ILE A 39 -31.52 -37.44 26.79
N VAL A 40 -32.24 -37.02 25.76
CA VAL A 40 -31.66 -36.56 24.50
C VAL A 40 -31.82 -35.05 24.44
N LYS A 41 -30.67 -34.37 24.31
CA LYS A 41 -30.59 -32.94 24.07
C LYS A 41 -29.61 -32.72 22.92
N ASP A 42 -30.05 -31.97 21.92
CA ASP A 42 -29.31 -31.70 20.68
C ASP A 42 -28.92 -32.99 19.93
N SER A 43 -27.67 -33.42 20.12
CA SER A 43 -27.06 -34.59 19.52
C SER A 43 -26.50 -35.56 20.56
N PHE A 44 -26.74 -35.29 21.85
CA PHE A 44 -26.18 -36.04 22.96
C PHE A 44 -27.25 -36.91 23.62
N LEU A 45 -26.92 -38.19 23.82
CA LEU A 45 -27.66 -39.09 24.69
C LEU A 45 -26.99 -39.11 26.07
N LEU A 46 -27.71 -38.63 27.07
CA LEU A 46 -27.28 -38.64 28.46
C LEU A 46 -27.99 -39.79 29.19
N ILE A 47 -27.22 -40.60 29.91
CA ILE A 47 -27.73 -41.80 30.59
C ILE A 47 -27.36 -41.72 32.05
N PHE A 48 -28.37 -41.83 32.90
CA PHE A 48 -28.23 -41.68 34.34
C PHE A 48 -28.77 -42.90 35.09
N LYS A 49 -28.27 -43.10 36.31
CA LYS A 49 -28.91 -44.08 37.20
C LYS A 49 -30.31 -43.57 37.55
N ASP A 50 -31.25 -44.49 37.76
CA ASP A 50 -32.64 -44.15 38.06
C ASP A 50 -32.76 -43.25 39.29
N ASP A 51 -31.98 -43.56 40.33
CA ASP A 51 -31.89 -42.79 41.58
C ASP A 51 -31.37 -41.35 41.40
N GLU A 52 -30.69 -41.07 40.29
CA GLU A 52 -30.10 -39.75 40.01
C GLU A 52 -31.05 -38.84 39.23
N ALA A 53 -32.15 -39.38 38.66
CA ALA A 53 -33.11 -38.63 37.85
C ALA A 53 -33.73 -37.44 38.61
N ALA A 54 -34.05 -37.64 39.90
CA ALA A 54 -34.60 -36.59 40.75
C ALA A 54 -33.57 -35.50 41.13
N ARG A 55 -32.28 -35.88 41.22
CA ARG A 55 -31.17 -34.96 41.49
C ARG A 55 -30.84 -34.11 40.28
N ILE A 56 -30.88 -34.69 39.08
CA ILE A 56 -30.57 -34.00 37.82
C ILE A 56 -31.60 -32.91 37.51
N LYS A 57 -32.88 -33.15 37.80
CA LYS A 57 -33.92 -32.11 37.68
C LYS A 57 -33.68 -30.88 38.57
N LYS A 58 -32.84 -31.00 39.61
CA LYS A 58 -32.50 -29.93 40.57
C LYS A 58 -31.08 -29.38 40.41
N SER A 59 -30.24 -30.00 39.59
CA SER A 59 -28.81 -29.70 39.46
C SER A 59 -28.54 -28.92 38.17
N SER A 60 -27.65 -27.93 38.22
CA SER A 60 -27.25 -27.12 37.05
C SER A 60 -26.09 -27.73 36.24
N TYR A 61 -25.57 -28.88 36.65
CA TYR A 61 -24.44 -29.55 35.99
C TYR A 61 -24.64 -31.07 35.89
N PHE A 62 -24.13 -31.66 34.81
CA PHE A 62 -24.18 -33.11 34.54
C PHE A 62 -22.93 -33.57 33.76
N ASN A 63 -22.55 -34.83 33.94
CA ASN A 63 -21.42 -35.45 33.23
C ASN A 63 -21.90 -36.17 31.97
N ILE A 64 -21.22 -35.94 30.85
CA ILE A 64 -21.49 -36.58 29.56
C ILE A 64 -20.56 -37.78 29.42
N LYS A 65 -21.10 -38.98 29.17
CA LYS A 65 -20.30 -40.16 28.84
C LYS A 65 -20.46 -40.48 27.36
N SER A 66 -19.35 -40.47 26.61
CA SER A 66 -19.33 -40.77 25.18
C SER A 66 -19.06 -42.26 24.90
N LEU A 67 -20.01 -42.84 24.16
CA LEU A 67 -20.01 -43.99 23.23
C LEU A 67 -19.42 -45.37 23.62
N MET A 68 -20.36 -46.34 23.60
CA MET A 68 -20.22 -47.76 23.23
C MET A 68 -21.44 -48.14 22.36
N ARG A 69 -21.40 -49.27 21.65
CA ARG A 69 -22.62 -49.80 21.01
C ARG A 69 -23.61 -50.15 22.11
N MET A 70 -24.85 -49.69 21.97
CA MET A 70 -25.90 -49.97 22.94
C MET A 70 -27.15 -50.49 22.26
N ILE A 71 -27.77 -51.46 22.89
CA ILE A 71 -29.08 -51.98 22.56
C ILE A 71 -30.08 -51.35 23.54
N ILE A 72 -31.15 -50.76 23.01
CA ILE A 72 -32.20 -50.12 23.78
C ILE A 72 -33.49 -50.91 23.60
N SER A 73 -34.13 -51.25 24.71
CA SER A 73 -35.46 -51.84 24.76
C SER A 73 -36.45 -50.82 25.33
N CYS A 74 -37.60 -50.72 24.67
CA CYS A 74 -38.72 -49.84 25.04
C CYS A 74 -39.91 -50.69 25.46
N ASP A 75 -40.76 -50.14 26.34
CA ASP A 75 -41.91 -50.87 26.90
C ASP A 75 -43.08 -50.96 25.89
N SER A 76 -43.10 -50.12 24.85
CA SER A 76 -44.13 -50.13 23.80
C SER A 76 -43.58 -49.75 22.41
N ARG A 77 -44.30 -50.18 21.36
CA ARG A 77 -43.95 -49.85 19.96
C ARG A 77 -44.06 -48.35 19.65
N SER A 78 -45.03 -47.66 20.25
CA SER A 78 -45.18 -46.20 20.11
C SER A 78 -44.01 -45.45 20.74
N GLN A 79 -43.60 -45.85 21.95
CA GLN A 79 -42.40 -45.30 22.62
C GLN A 79 -41.15 -45.56 21.78
N GLN A 80 -40.99 -46.78 21.24
CA GLN A 80 -39.88 -47.13 20.37
C GLN A 80 -39.81 -46.24 19.12
N LEU A 81 -40.93 -46.03 18.42
CA LEU A 81 -40.99 -45.18 17.23
C LEU A 81 -40.68 -43.71 17.55
N SER A 82 -41.14 -43.21 18.70
CA SER A 82 -40.81 -41.85 19.16
C SER A 82 -39.31 -41.67 19.36
N TRP A 83 -38.66 -42.60 20.08
CA TRP A 83 -37.21 -42.53 20.33
C TRP A 83 -36.40 -42.68 19.05
N ILE A 84 -36.81 -43.55 18.12
CA ILE A 84 -36.14 -43.70 16.82
C ILE A 84 -36.15 -42.39 16.03
N ARG A 85 -37.28 -41.66 16.02
CA ARG A 85 -37.37 -40.36 15.36
C ARG A 85 -36.40 -39.36 15.98
N VAL A 86 -36.41 -39.24 17.31
CA VAL A 86 -35.53 -38.31 18.02
C VAL A 86 -34.05 -38.65 17.82
N PHE A 87 -33.67 -39.93 17.82
CA PHE A 87 -32.30 -40.32 17.51
C PHE A 87 -31.91 -40.04 16.06
N SER A 88 -32.82 -40.22 15.11
CA SER A 88 -32.59 -39.88 13.71
C SER A 88 -32.41 -38.37 13.51
N ASP A 89 -33.20 -37.55 14.20
CA ASP A 89 -33.06 -36.10 14.18
C ASP A 89 -31.76 -35.64 14.86
N ALA A 90 -31.42 -36.20 16.02
CA ALA A 90 -30.17 -35.94 16.72
C ALA A 90 -28.94 -36.28 15.86
N ALA A 91 -28.98 -37.41 15.13
CA ALA A 91 -27.91 -37.81 14.20
C ALA A 91 -27.80 -36.86 12.99
N ARG A 92 -28.95 -36.39 12.47
CA ARG A 92 -28.98 -35.37 11.42
C ARG A 92 -28.37 -34.06 11.92
N LEU A 93 -28.72 -33.61 13.11
CA LEU A 93 -28.13 -32.44 13.75
C LEU A 93 -26.60 -32.58 13.92
N THR A 94 -26.10 -33.74 14.35
CA THR A 94 -24.66 -33.98 14.46
C THR A 94 -23.96 -33.78 13.12
N ARG A 95 -24.55 -34.32 12.04
CA ARG A 95 -23.99 -34.21 10.69
C ARG A 95 -24.02 -32.76 10.20
N CYS A 96 -25.13 -32.06 10.40
CA CYS A 96 -25.28 -30.66 10.06
C CYS A 96 -24.27 -29.77 10.81
N ASN A 97 -24.12 -29.98 12.12
CA ASN A 97 -23.15 -29.25 12.94
C ASN A 97 -21.72 -29.48 12.47
N PHE A 98 -21.37 -30.72 12.11
CA PHE A 98 -20.07 -31.02 11.52
C PHE A 98 -19.87 -30.28 10.20
N GLN A 99 -20.84 -30.31 9.28
CA GLN A 99 -20.75 -29.60 8.00
C GLN A 99 -20.61 -28.08 8.16
N ILE A 100 -21.38 -27.46 9.06
CA ILE A 100 -21.27 -26.03 9.38
C ILE A 100 -19.89 -25.71 9.94
N SER A 101 -19.38 -26.57 10.83
CA SER A 101 -18.05 -26.38 11.44
C SER A 101 -16.93 -26.45 10.39
N GLU A 102 -16.99 -27.42 9.48
CA GLU A 102 -16.03 -27.53 8.37
C GLU A 102 -16.08 -26.31 7.43
N GLN A 103 -17.29 -25.82 7.09
CA GLN A 103 -17.45 -24.60 6.29
C GLN A 103 -16.93 -23.36 7.02
N LEU A 104 -17.14 -23.27 8.33
CA LEU A 104 -16.62 -22.18 9.15
C LEU A 104 -15.10 -22.20 9.20
N ILE A 105 -14.50 -23.37 9.41
CA ILE A 105 -13.04 -23.54 9.46
C ILE A 105 -12.43 -23.11 8.12
N THR A 106 -12.91 -23.66 7.01
CA THR A 106 -12.41 -23.31 5.66
C THR A 106 -12.56 -21.82 5.35
N THR A 107 -13.66 -21.19 5.78
CA THR A 107 -13.84 -19.74 5.64
C THR A 107 -12.82 -18.96 6.47
N LEU A 108 -12.61 -19.33 7.73
CA LEU A 108 -11.63 -18.66 8.60
C LEU A 108 -10.20 -18.85 8.11
N GLU A 109 -9.85 -20.02 7.59
CA GLU A 109 -8.54 -20.30 6.99
C GLU A 109 -8.29 -19.41 5.77
N SER A 110 -9.25 -19.32 4.85
CA SER A 110 -9.11 -18.45 3.67
C SER A 110 -8.95 -16.97 4.04
N GLN A 111 -9.70 -16.49 5.04
CA GLN A 111 -9.54 -15.12 5.57
C GLN A 111 -8.18 -14.91 6.25
N GLY A 112 -7.69 -15.92 6.98
CA GLY A 112 -6.36 -15.89 7.59
C GLY A 112 -5.27 -15.75 6.52
N LEU A 113 -5.34 -16.55 5.46
CA LEU A 113 -4.41 -16.50 4.33
C LEU A 113 -4.46 -15.14 3.61
N GLU A 114 -5.66 -14.60 3.37
CA GLU A 114 -5.82 -13.28 2.75
C GLU A 114 -5.17 -12.17 3.58
N LYS A 115 -5.40 -12.16 4.90
CA LYS A 115 -4.78 -11.19 5.82
C LYS A 115 -3.26 -11.30 5.84
N ILE A 116 -2.71 -12.51 5.83
CA ILE A 116 -1.26 -12.74 5.74
C ILE A 116 -0.72 -12.17 4.42
N SER A 117 -1.37 -12.49 3.30
CA SER A 117 -0.98 -11.98 1.98
C SER A 117 -1.01 -10.46 1.91
N LEU A 118 -2.05 -9.83 2.47
CA LEU A 118 -2.17 -8.37 2.51
C LEU A 118 -1.08 -7.75 3.40
N SER A 119 -0.81 -8.34 4.56
CA SER A 119 0.27 -7.91 5.46
C SER A 119 1.64 -7.98 4.78
N GLU A 120 1.92 -9.05 4.04
CA GLU A 120 3.17 -9.18 3.27
C GLU A 120 3.28 -8.13 2.17
N LYS A 121 2.18 -7.84 1.45
CA LYS A 121 2.15 -6.77 0.44
C LYS A 121 2.45 -5.40 1.04
N TYR A 122 1.82 -5.06 2.17
CA TYR A 122 2.09 -3.80 2.85
C TYR A 122 3.52 -3.71 3.37
N LYS A 123 4.07 -4.81 3.90
CA LYS A 123 5.47 -4.86 4.32
C LYS A 123 6.42 -4.55 3.15
N LYS A 124 6.20 -5.16 1.98
CA LYS A 124 7.01 -4.90 0.76
C LYS A 124 6.88 -3.45 0.27
N LEU A 125 5.67 -2.88 0.30
CA LEU A 125 5.46 -1.48 -0.06
C LEU A 125 6.19 -0.54 0.89
N PHE A 126 6.12 -0.81 2.20
CA PHE A 126 6.81 -0.04 3.23
C PHE A 126 8.33 -0.12 3.07
N GLU A 127 8.89 -1.32 2.85
CA GLU A 127 10.32 -1.52 2.59
C GLU A 127 10.76 -0.74 1.33
N ASN A 128 9.99 -0.80 0.25
CA ASN A 128 10.30 -0.07 -0.98
C ASN A 128 10.28 1.45 -0.77
N GLU A 129 9.29 1.97 -0.03
CA GLU A 129 9.22 3.40 0.28
C GLU A 129 10.38 3.84 1.18
N SER A 130 10.76 3.01 2.16
CA SER A 130 11.92 3.26 3.01
C SER A 130 13.21 3.36 2.20
N ILE A 131 13.45 2.42 1.28
CA ILE A 131 14.62 2.45 0.39
C ILE A 131 14.60 3.71 -0.49
N LYS A 132 13.45 4.07 -1.06
CA LYS A 132 13.32 5.30 -1.87
C LYS A 132 13.63 6.56 -1.07
N ARG A 133 13.21 6.64 0.18
CA ARG A 133 13.54 7.78 1.05
C ARG A 133 15.03 7.82 1.36
N GLN A 134 15.62 6.68 1.69
CA GLN A 134 17.06 6.60 1.95
C GLN A 134 17.89 7.04 0.74
N ASN A 135 17.56 6.55 -0.46
CA ASN A 135 18.27 6.97 -1.68
C ASN A 135 18.16 8.49 -1.92
N LYS A 136 16.98 9.09 -1.70
CA LYS A 136 16.80 10.54 -1.82
C LYS A 136 17.60 11.31 -0.78
N GLU A 137 17.71 10.79 0.44
CA GLU A 137 18.51 11.37 1.51
C GLU A 137 20.01 11.31 1.20
N GLU A 138 20.47 10.19 0.64
CA GLU A 138 21.85 10.03 0.15
C GLU A 138 22.15 10.99 -1.02
N GLU A 139 21.24 11.11 -1.99
CA GLU A 139 21.35 12.08 -3.09
C GLU A 139 21.40 13.53 -2.58
N ALA A 140 20.55 13.90 -1.62
CA ALA A 140 20.54 15.23 -1.01
C ALA A 140 21.84 15.53 -0.25
N SER A 141 22.38 14.53 0.46
CA SER A 141 23.65 14.64 1.18
C SER A 141 24.82 14.86 0.22
N LYS A 142 24.82 14.16 -0.92
CA LYS A 142 25.83 14.36 -1.97
C LYS A 142 25.73 15.76 -2.56
N LEU A 143 24.53 16.22 -2.88
CA LEU A 143 24.32 17.56 -3.43
C LEU A 143 24.76 18.67 -2.47
N LEU A 144 24.59 18.46 -1.16
CA LEU A 144 25.08 19.37 -0.13
C LEU A 144 26.62 19.43 -0.11
N SER A 145 27.27 18.27 -0.20
CA SER A 145 28.75 18.21 -0.31
C SER A 145 29.26 18.92 -1.56
N ASP A 146 28.62 18.69 -2.70
CA ASP A 146 28.98 19.33 -3.97
C ASP A 146 28.78 20.87 -3.88
N PHE A 147 27.70 21.32 -3.22
CA PHE A 147 27.43 22.73 -2.99
C PHE A 147 28.50 23.39 -2.10
N ASP A 148 28.91 22.72 -1.02
CA ASP A 148 29.96 23.22 -0.13
C ASP A 148 31.31 23.30 -0.86
N GLN A 149 31.63 22.34 -1.73
CA GLN A 149 32.83 22.38 -2.56
C GLN A 149 32.79 23.57 -3.54
N LEU A 150 31.71 23.73 -4.30
CA LEU A 150 31.55 24.85 -5.24
C LEU A 150 31.60 26.21 -4.53
N ARG A 151 31.10 26.29 -3.30
CA ARG A 151 31.19 27.49 -2.47
C ARG A 151 32.64 27.84 -2.14
N LEU A 152 33.48 26.86 -1.80
CA LEU A 152 34.89 27.07 -1.52
C LEU A 152 35.67 27.49 -2.78
N GLU A 153 35.42 26.81 -3.91
CA GLU A 153 36.03 27.15 -5.19
C GLU A 153 35.67 28.57 -5.62
N LYS A 154 34.39 28.96 -5.48
CA LYS A 154 33.95 30.33 -5.72
C LYS A 154 34.70 31.34 -4.84
N GLN A 155 34.86 31.06 -3.54
CA GLN A 155 35.60 31.95 -2.64
C GLN A 155 37.08 32.08 -3.05
N SER A 156 37.71 31.00 -3.52
CA SER A 156 39.09 31.04 -4.05
C SER A 156 39.17 31.93 -5.28
N ILE A 157 38.29 31.71 -6.27
CA ILE A 157 38.27 32.49 -7.51
C ILE A 157 37.98 33.98 -7.22
N GLU A 158 37.05 34.28 -6.32
CA GLU A 158 36.78 35.67 -5.90
C GLU A 158 37.99 36.33 -5.23
N SER A 159 38.82 35.55 -4.52
CA SER A 159 40.05 36.07 -3.93
C SER A 159 41.14 36.34 -4.98
N GLU A 160 41.29 35.43 -5.94
CA GLU A 160 42.23 35.56 -7.06
C GLU A 160 41.84 36.73 -7.97
N LEU A 161 40.55 36.89 -8.29
CA LEU A 161 40.06 38.04 -9.05
C LEU A 161 40.34 39.36 -8.34
N ARG A 162 40.16 39.42 -7.01
CA ARG A 162 40.47 40.62 -6.22
C ARG A 162 41.95 40.96 -6.22
N GLU A 163 42.82 39.96 -6.21
CA GLU A 163 44.27 40.14 -6.35
C GLU A 163 44.63 40.69 -7.73
N ILE A 164 44.10 40.09 -8.80
CA ILE A 164 44.31 40.56 -10.18
C ILE A 164 43.78 41.99 -10.37
N GLU A 165 42.62 42.33 -9.82
CA GLU A 165 42.08 43.70 -9.86
C GLU A 165 43.00 44.70 -9.15
N ALA A 166 43.60 44.31 -8.02
CA ALA A 166 44.57 45.14 -7.31
C ALA A 166 45.86 45.33 -8.13
N GLU A 167 46.37 44.27 -8.75
CA GLU A 167 47.51 44.33 -9.67
C GLU A 167 47.23 45.22 -10.89
N LEU A 168 46.05 45.10 -11.51
CA LEU A 168 45.65 45.96 -12.61
C LEU A 168 45.54 47.44 -12.18
N ALA A 169 45.07 47.70 -10.96
CA ALA A 169 44.99 49.06 -10.43
C ALA A 169 46.38 49.67 -10.18
N THR A 170 47.35 48.89 -9.69
CA THR A 170 48.73 49.37 -9.51
C THR A 170 49.41 49.63 -10.85
N VAL A 171 49.23 48.74 -11.85
CA VAL A 171 49.75 48.94 -13.21
C VAL A 171 49.13 50.18 -13.85
N ARG A 172 47.80 50.35 -13.77
CA ARG A 172 47.14 51.56 -14.28
C ARG A 172 47.64 52.82 -13.58
N GLY A 173 47.85 52.77 -12.26
CA GLY A 173 48.43 53.89 -11.50
C GLY A 173 49.87 54.20 -11.93
N ALA A 174 50.70 53.18 -12.18
CA ALA A 174 52.06 53.34 -12.69
C ALA A 174 52.06 53.93 -14.10
N SER A 175 51.24 53.40 -15.03
CA SER A 175 51.10 53.96 -16.38
C SER A 175 50.56 55.38 -16.37
N ALA A 176 49.62 55.72 -15.47
CA ALA A 176 49.14 57.10 -15.32
C ALA A 176 50.22 58.03 -14.75
N SER A 177 51.06 57.55 -13.83
CA SER A 177 52.22 58.30 -13.32
C SER A 177 53.29 58.49 -14.41
N GLU A 178 53.55 57.48 -15.23
CA GLU A 178 54.46 57.59 -16.38
C GLU A 178 53.91 58.57 -17.43
N LEU A 179 52.61 58.52 -17.73
CA LEU A 179 51.94 59.50 -18.59
C LEU A 179 52.01 60.93 -18.02
N ALA A 180 51.82 61.11 -16.70
CA ALA A 180 51.95 62.41 -16.06
C ALA A 180 53.39 62.95 -16.09
N VAL A 181 54.40 62.08 -15.96
CA VAL A 181 55.81 62.46 -16.12
C VAL A 181 56.11 62.84 -17.57
N VAL A 182 55.56 62.10 -18.54
CA VAL A 182 55.70 62.43 -19.96
C VAL A 182 54.96 63.72 -20.31
N GLU A 183 53.78 63.99 -19.72
CA GLU A 183 53.07 65.27 -19.87
C GLU A 183 53.82 66.43 -19.19
N GLU A 184 54.43 66.24 -18.01
CA GLU A 184 55.30 67.25 -17.39
C GLU A 184 56.59 67.49 -18.20
N GLU A 185 57.17 66.46 -18.80
CA GLU A 185 58.28 66.59 -19.74
C GLU A 185 57.85 67.28 -21.04
N MET A 186 56.63 67.01 -21.52
CA MET A 186 56.06 67.68 -22.69
C MET A 186 55.65 69.13 -22.39
N GLU A 187 55.23 69.47 -21.17
CA GLU A 187 54.99 70.84 -20.71
C GLU A 187 56.32 71.58 -20.48
N ALA A 188 57.37 70.89 -19.99
CA ALA A 188 58.71 71.44 -19.87
C ALA A 188 59.37 71.69 -21.25
N GLU A 189 59.12 70.83 -22.24
CA GLU A 189 59.52 71.04 -23.63
C GLU A 189 58.62 72.05 -24.36
N ALA A 190 57.33 72.15 -24.02
CA ALA A 190 56.43 73.21 -24.52
C ALA A 190 56.81 74.59 -23.97
N SER A 191 57.36 74.67 -22.74
CA SER A 191 58.00 75.88 -22.21
C SER A 191 59.31 76.25 -22.94
N ALA A 192 59.86 75.37 -23.78
CA ALA A 192 61.03 75.59 -24.62
C ALA A 192 60.71 75.71 -26.14
N GLY A 193 59.43 75.74 -26.52
CA GLY A 193 59.02 75.73 -27.92
C GLY A 193 57.61 76.26 -28.17
N GLU A 194 57.35 77.52 -27.81
CA GLU A 194 56.11 78.20 -28.20
C GLU A 194 56.21 78.74 -29.64
N ILE A 195 55.90 77.92 -30.66
CA ILE A 195 55.44 78.38 -31.99
C ILE A 195 54.39 77.39 -32.56
N VAL A 196 53.12 77.81 -32.46
CA VAL A 196 52.04 77.75 -33.49
C VAL A 196 51.44 76.39 -33.90
N LYS A 197 50.24 76.15 -33.34
CA LYS A 197 48.90 75.94 -33.97
C LYS A 197 48.65 74.98 -35.16
N GLU A 198 47.39 74.52 -35.10
CA GLU A 198 46.46 74.06 -36.17
C GLU A 198 46.57 72.57 -36.52
N GLU A 199 45.63 71.75 -36.05
CA GLU A 199 44.27 71.47 -36.59
C GLU A 199 44.26 70.48 -37.76
N ASP A 200 43.18 69.69 -37.79
CA ASP A 200 42.71 68.69 -38.77
C ASP A 200 43.18 67.24 -38.54
N ASN A 201 42.35 66.32 -38.02
CA ASN A 201 41.03 65.82 -38.46
C ASN A 201 41.09 64.88 -39.67
N GLU A 202 41.11 63.58 -39.39
CA GLU A 202 40.71 62.45 -40.25
C GLU A 202 40.70 61.22 -39.32
N LYS A 203 39.80 60.23 -39.35
CA LYS A 203 38.70 59.83 -40.24
C LYS A 203 38.10 58.55 -39.60
N THR A 204 36.81 58.24 -39.87
CA THR A 204 36.22 56.88 -40.07
C THR A 204 36.47 55.78 -39.01
N GLU A 205 35.51 55.03 -38.48
CA GLU A 205 34.38 54.35 -39.10
C GLU A 205 33.52 53.84 -37.94
N ALA A 206 32.26 54.27 -37.86
CA ALA A 206 31.24 53.60 -37.07
C ALA A 206 30.25 53.04 -38.08
N GLU A 207 30.18 51.71 -38.22
CA GLU A 207 29.07 50.91 -38.74
C GLU A 207 29.53 49.48 -39.09
N HIS A 208 29.88 48.66 -38.09
CA HIS A 208 29.76 47.20 -38.23
C HIS A 208 29.99 46.48 -36.88
N GLU A 209 29.03 46.57 -35.95
CA GLU A 209 29.06 45.67 -34.78
C GLU A 209 27.70 45.43 -34.11
N ALA A 210 26.59 45.86 -34.75
CA ALA A 210 25.24 45.67 -34.19
C ALA A 210 24.45 44.49 -34.77
N GLU A 211 24.93 43.82 -35.83
CA GLU A 211 24.17 42.73 -36.48
C GLU A 211 24.56 41.31 -36.04
N ALA A 212 25.59 41.13 -35.22
CA ALA A 212 26.04 39.79 -34.80
C ALA A 212 25.46 39.30 -33.45
N GLU A 213 24.99 40.21 -32.59
CA GLU A 213 24.39 39.81 -31.29
C GLU A 213 22.90 39.46 -31.37
N ASP A 214 22.15 39.99 -32.35
CA ASP A 214 20.71 39.75 -32.49
C ASP A 214 20.39 38.38 -33.14
N ASP A 215 21.25 37.90 -34.04
CA ASP A 215 21.07 36.59 -34.69
C ASP A 215 21.37 35.40 -33.74
N SER A 216 22.28 35.56 -32.78
CA SER A 216 22.58 34.46 -31.82
C SER A 216 21.47 34.32 -30.77
N ALA A 217 20.89 35.44 -30.34
CA ALA A 217 19.82 35.48 -29.35
C ALA A 217 18.47 35.01 -29.92
N THR A 218 18.21 35.27 -31.21
CA THR A 218 17.01 34.80 -31.90
C THR A 218 17.06 33.30 -32.18
N VAL A 219 18.19 32.76 -32.64
CA VAL A 219 18.38 31.31 -32.89
C VAL A 219 18.28 30.49 -31.59
N ALA A 220 18.88 30.96 -30.50
CA ALA A 220 18.79 30.27 -29.20
C ALA A 220 17.34 30.26 -28.64
N LYS A 221 16.57 31.30 -28.95
CA LYS A 221 15.16 31.41 -28.53
C LYS A 221 14.25 30.52 -29.37
N GLU A 222 14.50 30.41 -30.68
CA GLU A 222 13.79 29.49 -31.57
C GLU A 222 14.08 28.01 -31.24
N GLU A 223 15.33 27.65 -30.92
CA GLU A 223 15.65 26.29 -30.47
C GLU A 223 15.01 25.94 -29.12
N ALA A 224 14.98 26.89 -28.17
CA ALA A 224 14.33 26.69 -26.88
C ALA A 224 12.80 26.52 -27.02
N ASP A 225 12.16 27.28 -27.92
CA ASP A 225 10.73 27.16 -28.19
C ASP A 225 10.40 25.89 -28.99
N ALA A 226 11.26 25.45 -29.90
CA ALA A 226 11.14 24.17 -30.58
C ALA A 226 11.26 22.98 -29.61
N ALA A 227 12.22 23.03 -28.67
CA ALA A 227 12.40 22.01 -27.64
C ALA A 227 11.20 21.95 -26.68
N ARG A 228 10.65 23.11 -26.27
CA ARG A 228 9.44 23.18 -25.45
C ARG A 228 8.22 22.60 -26.16
N LYS A 229 8.07 22.88 -27.46
CA LYS A 229 6.97 22.34 -28.27
C LYS A 229 7.09 20.82 -28.47
N ALA A 230 8.29 20.31 -28.64
CA ALA A 230 8.56 18.86 -28.71
C ALA A 230 8.24 18.16 -27.38
N LEU A 231 8.66 18.75 -26.26
CA LEU A 231 8.35 18.23 -24.91
C LEU A 231 6.84 18.25 -24.63
N ALA A 232 6.14 19.31 -25.01
CA ALA A 232 4.69 19.42 -24.86
C ALA A 232 3.95 18.35 -25.67
N SER A 233 4.36 18.12 -26.93
CA SER A 233 3.85 17.02 -27.77
C SER A 233 4.08 15.65 -27.13
N GLN A 234 5.26 15.41 -26.56
CA GLN A 234 5.57 14.17 -25.84
C GLN A 234 4.65 13.97 -24.64
N LEU A 235 4.50 14.99 -23.79
CA LEU A 235 3.63 14.93 -22.61
C LEU A 235 2.16 14.74 -22.98
N GLU A 236 1.68 15.32 -24.07
CA GLU A 236 0.31 15.08 -24.57
C GLU A 236 0.13 13.63 -25.06
N SER A 237 1.14 13.08 -25.74
CA SER A 237 1.13 11.68 -26.18
C SER A 237 1.12 10.69 -25.01
N GLU A 238 1.91 10.97 -23.97
CA GLU A 238 1.94 10.18 -22.74
C GLU A 238 0.62 10.29 -21.98
N ARG A 239 0.07 11.52 -21.85
CA ARG A 239 -1.23 11.74 -21.21
C ARG A 239 -2.35 11.02 -21.95
N ALA A 240 -2.32 10.98 -23.29
CA ALA A 240 -3.26 10.22 -24.09
C ALA A 240 -3.10 8.70 -23.89
N ALA A 241 -1.87 8.19 -23.77
CA ALA A 241 -1.59 6.79 -23.48
C ALA A 241 -2.10 6.37 -22.09
N PHE A 242 -1.81 7.18 -21.06
CA PHE A 242 -2.33 6.95 -19.71
C PHE A 242 -3.86 7.04 -19.65
N SER A 243 -4.46 7.98 -20.39
CA SER A 243 -5.93 8.07 -20.49
C SER A 243 -6.54 6.83 -21.14
N ARG A 244 -5.90 6.23 -22.15
CA ARG A 244 -6.35 4.96 -22.74
C ARG A 244 -6.23 3.81 -21.75
N GLN A 245 -5.09 3.68 -21.07
CA GLN A 245 -4.92 2.63 -20.05
C GLN A 245 -5.95 2.75 -18.93
N ALA A 246 -6.24 3.98 -18.47
CA ALA A 246 -7.27 4.21 -17.46
C ALA A 246 -8.67 3.80 -17.96
N ALA A 247 -9.01 4.09 -19.22
CA ALA A 247 -10.27 3.70 -19.83
C ALA A 247 -10.40 2.16 -19.98
N GLU A 248 -9.33 1.47 -20.38
CA GLU A 248 -9.30 0.00 -20.48
C GLU A 248 -9.44 -0.69 -19.11
N LEU A 249 -8.78 -0.15 -18.08
CA LEU A 249 -8.94 -0.61 -16.70
C LEU A 249 -10.37 -0.40 -16.19
N ALA A 250 -10.96 0.77 -16.47
CA ALA A 250 -12.35 1.05 -16.10
C ALA A 250 -13.34 0.10 -16.79
N ALA A 251 -13.14 -0.19 -18.08
CA ALA A 251 -13.95 -1.16 -18.82
C ALA A 251 -13.81 -2.58 -18.25
N SER A 252 -12.58 -2.98 -17.90
CA SER A 252 -12.31 -4.29 -17.30
C SER A 252 -12.97 -4.45 -15.93
N LEU A 253 -12.95 -3.40 -15.11
CA LEU A 253 -13.64 -3.38 -13.81
C LEU A 253 -15.17 -3.41 -13.96
N ALA A 254 -15.72 -2.71 -14.96
CA ALA A 254 -17.15 -2.75 -15.26
C ALA A 254 -17.60 -4.16 -15.66
N SER A 255 -16.84 -4.83 -16.55
CA SER A 255 -17.08 -6.22 -16.95
C SER A 255 -17.05 -7.18 -15.76
N LEU A 256 -16.06 -7.06 -14.88
CA LEU A 256 -15.98 -7.88 -13.67
C LEU A 256 -17.16 -7.63 -12.72
N ALA A 257 -17.62 -6.39 -12.61
CA ALA A 257 -18.78 -6.05 -11.78
C ALA A 257 -20.10 -6.60 -12.37
N GLU A 258 -20.24 -6.65 -13.69
CA GLU A 258 -21.37 -7.32 -14.36
C GLU A 258 -21.31 -8.83 -14.17
N GLU A 259 -20.14 -9.45 -14.30
CA GLU A 259 -19.96 -10.89 -14.06
C GLU A 259 -20.30 -11.27 -12.61
N GLN A 260 -19.88 -10.46 -11.63
CA GLN A 260 -20.25 -10.66 -10.23
C GLN A 260 -21.75 -10.48 -9.98
N ARG A 261 -22.42 -9.55 -10.67
CA ARG A 261 -23.88 -9.40 -10.59
C ARG A 261 -24.59 -10.60 -11.21
N ALA A 262 -24.15 -11.08 -12.37
CA ALA A 262 -24.70 -12.24 -13.04
C ALA A 262 -24.57 -13.52 -12.19
N ARG A 263 -23.41 -13.71 -11.53
CA ARG A 263 -23.21 -14.80 -10.57
C ARG A 263 -24.18 -14.70 -9.39
N ARG A 264 -24.35 -13.50 -8.80
CA ARG A 264 -25.31 -13.29 -7.70
C ARG A 264 -26.77 -13.54 -8.09
N THR A 265 -27.15 -13.23 -9.33
CA THR A 265 -28.52 -13.52 -9.83
C THR A 265 -28.72 -15.00 -10.18
N ALA A 266 -27.66 -15.72 -10.54
CA ALA A 266 -27.73 -17.17 -10.76
C ALA A 266 -27.72 -17.97 -9.45
N GLU A 267 -27.25 -17.36 -8.36
CA GLU A 267 -27.22 -17.92 -7.01
C GLU A 267 -28.47 -17.58 -6.17
N ALA A 268 -29.41 -16.78 -6.70
CA ALA A 268 -30.67 -16.37 -6.06
C ALA A 268 -31.86 -17.16 -6.63
#